data_AF-A0A3R5WXE9-F1
#
_entry.id   AF-A0A3R5WXE9-F1
#
_cell.length_a   1.000
_cell.length_b   1.000
_cell.length_c   1.000
_cell.angle_alpha   90.00
_cell.angle_beta   90.00
_cell.angle_gamma   90.00
#
_symmetry.space_group_name_H-M   'P 1'
#
loop_
_entity.id
_entity.type
_entity.pdbx_description
1 polymer ?
#
loop_
_entity_poly.entity_id
_entity_poly.type
_entity_poly.pdbx_seq_one_letter_code
_entity_poly.pdbx_strand_id
1 'polypeptide(L)'
;MLKKLFKYDMISLSRVLIIVHLILIPIIAFIVMFVVPDIEQNGVNLINICGMLLYFIYTVIASTFTTLYIAIYFYKNLFSDQGYLTLTLPATPFQHLMSKTLAGGLWTLIDLLFINGSLLLIYFSSTVQKALLTSEAGCLSGI
;
A
#
# COMPACT_ATOMS: atom_id res chain seq x y z
N MET A 1 28.44 -4.47 11.21
CA MET A 1 28.27 -4.57 9.74
C MET A 1 26.81 -4.66 9.31
N LEU A 2 25.94 -5.30 10.10
CA LEU A 2 24.48 -5.38 9.88
C LEU A 2 23.82 -4.04 9.48
N LYS A 3 24.12 -2.93 10.18
CA LYS A 3 23.56 -1.59 9.86
C LYS A 3 23.85 -1.14 8.42
N LYS A 4 25.04 -1.43 7.89
CA LYS A 4 25.40 -1.08 6.50
C LYS A 4 24.60 -1.94 5.54
N LEU A 5 24.52 -3.25 5.80
CA LEU A 5 23.78 -4.21 5.00
C LEU A 5 22.29 -3.83 4.90
N PHE A 6 21.66 -3.55 6.04
CA PHE A 6 20.28 -3.12 6.12
C PHE A 6 20.01 -1.83 5.35
N LYS A 7 20.92 -0.84 5.44
CA LYS A 7 20.79 0.41 4.68
C LYS A 7 20.76 0.15 3.17
N TYR A 8 21.60 -0.74 2.66
CA TYR A 8 21.65 -1.05 1.22
C TYR A 8 20.46 -1.90 0.75
N ASP A 9 20.02 -2.86 1.56
CA ASP A 9 18.80 -3.63 1.28
C ASP A 9 17.57 -2.70 1.20
N MET A 10 17.43 -1.77 2.16
CA MET A 10 16.40 -0.72 2.17
C MET A 10 16.43 0.17 0.93
N ILE A 11 17.60 0.64 0.50
CA ILE A 11 17.75 1.52 -0.67
C ILE A 11 17.38 0.79 -1.97
N SER A 12 17.72 -0.50 -2.08
CA SER A 12 17.33 -1.29 -3.25
C SER A 12 15.83 -1.55 -3.30
N LEU A 13 15.22 -1.91 -2.17
CA LEU A 13 13.78 -2.12 -2.07
C LEU A 13 13.01 -0.82 -2.34
N SER A 14 13.47 0.29 -1.75
CA SER A 14 12.78 1.58 -1.82
C SER A 14 12.67 2.11 -3.23
N ARG A 15 13.70 1.93 -4.06
CA ARG A 15 13.68 2.43 -5.43
C ARG A 15 12.51 1.89 -6.24
N VAL A 16 12.18 0.60 -6.09
CA VAL A 16 11.09 -0.02 -6.84
C VAL A 16 9.74 0.24 -6.17
N LEU A 17 9.66 0.14 -4.84
CA LEU A 17 8.41 0.34 -4.10
C LEU A 17 7.92 1.79 -4.15
N ILE A 18 8.82 2.77 -4.12
CA ILE A 18 8.48 4.20 -4.25
C ILE A 18 7.81 4.47 -5.61
N ILE A 19 8.33 3.89 -6.69
CA ILE A 19 7.77 4.11 -8.04
C ILE A 19 6.32 3.63 -8.11
N VAL A 20 6.02 2.47 -7.51
CA VAL A 20 4.66 1.92 -7.48
C VAL A 20 3.71 2.82 -6.68
N HIS A 21 4.12 3.27 -5.50
CA HIS A 21 3.28 4.11 -4.64
C HIS A 21 3.13 5.55 -5.15
N LEU A 22 4.08 6.05 -5.94
CA LEU A 22 3.99 7.38 -6.52
C LEU A 22 2.83 7.49 -7.52
N ILE A 23 2.50 6.40 -8.22
CA ILE A 23 1.35 6.31 -9.14
C ILE A 23 0.02 6.27 -8.36
N LEU A 24 0.04 5.82 -7.11
CA LEU A 24 -1.15 5.72 -6.27
C LEU A 24 -1.67 7.09 -5.80
N ILE A 25 -0.79 8.07 -5.60
CA ILE A 25 -1.12 9.44 -5.19
C ILE A 25 -2.07 10.15 -6.17
N PRO A 26 -1.77 10.25 -7.50
CA PRO A 26 -2.67 10.91 -8.44
C PRO A 26 -4.01 10.18 -8.61
N ILE A 27 -4.04 8.86 -8.45
CA ILE A 27 -5.28 8.07 -8.48
C ILE A 27 -6.18 8.46 -7.31
N ILE A 28 -5.63 8.53 -6.10
CA ILE A 28 -6.37 9.00 -4.91
C ILE A 28 -6.84 10.45 -5.10
N ALA A 29 -5.96 11.33 -5.58
CA ALA A 29 -6.32 12.73 -5.81
C ALA A 29 -7.47 12.87 -6.82
N PHE A 30 -7.48 12.07 -7.89
CA PHE A 30 -8.56 12.05 -8.86
C PHE A 30 -9.89 11.61 -8.23
N ILE A 31 -9.88 10.56 -7.41
CA ILE A 31 -11.09 10.06 -6.73
C ILE A 31 -11.65 11.11 -5.77
N VAL A 32 -10.78 11.72 -4.95
CA VAL A 32 -11.20 12.74 -3.98
C VAL A 32 -11.71 14.00 -4.67
N MET A 33 -11.08 14.43 -5.78
CA MET A 33 -11.45 15.69 -6.44
C MET A 33 -12.63 15.57 -7.40
N PHE A 34 -12.83 14.41 -8.05
CA PHE A 34 -13.89 14.23 -9.05
C PHE A 34 -15.02 13.31 -8.61
N VAL A 35 -14.72 12.17 -7.99
CA VAL A 35 -15.74 11.14 -7.68
C VAL A 35 -16.55 11.52 -6.44
N VAL A 36 -15.89 11.98 -5.38
CA VAL A 36 -16.55 12.37 -4.12
C VAL A 36 -17.60 13.48 -4.32
N PRO A 37 -17.28 14.64 -4.94
CA PRO A 37 -18.26 15.72 -5.10
C PRO A 37 -19.39 15.38 -6.08
N ASP A 38 -19.13 14.57 -7.10
CA ASP A 38 -20.17 14.13 -8.03
C ASP A 38 -21.23 13.27 -7.33
N ILE A 39 -20.82 12.40 -6.40
CA ILE A 39 -21.76 11.62 -5.58
C ILE A 39 -22.62 12.53 -4.69
N GLU A 40 -22.06 13.62 -4.15
CA GLU A 40 -22.83 14.54 -3.31
C GLU A 40 -23.89 15.33 -4.07
N GLN A 41 -23.60 15.73 -5.30
CA GLN A 41 -24.50 16.58 -6.10
C GLN A 41 -25.50 15.76 -6.94
N ASN A 42 -25.03 14.69 -7.56
CA ASN A 42 -25.79 13.93 -8.57
C ASN A 42 -26.21 12.54 -8.08
N GLY A 43 -25.80 12.13 -6.88
CA GLY A 43 -26.03 10.79 -6.36
C GLY A 43 -25.10 9.72 -6.95
N VAL A 44 -25.39 8.45 -6.67
CA VAL A 44 -24.55 7.34 -7.10
C VAL A 44 -24.78 7.04 -8.58
N ASN A 45 -23.80 7.38 -9.43
CA ASN A 45 -23.80 7.08 -10.85
C ASN A 45 -22.88 5.89 -11.20
N LEU A 46 -23.11 5.31 -12.38
CA LEU A 46 -22.34 4.16 -12.88
C LEU A 46 -20.83 4.45 -13.00
N ILE A 47 -20.49 5.70 -13.35
CA ILE A 47 -19.10 6.21 -13.41
C ILE A 47 -18.44 6.18 -12.03
N ASN A 48 -19.16 6.58 -10.99
CA ASN A 48 -18.65 6.64 -9.61
C ASN A 48 -18.42 5.23 -9.06
N ILE A 49 -19.34 4.31 -9.34
CA ILE A 49 -19.19 2.89 -9.00
C ILE A 49 -17.95 2.31 -9.70
N CYS A 50 -17.78 2.59 -10.99
CA CYS A 50 -16.62 2.12 -11.76
C CYS A 50 -15.30 2.69 -11.21
N GLY A 51 -15.27 3.98 -10.85
CA GLY A 51 -14.12 4.63 -10.22
C GLY A 51 -13.72 4.01 -8.89
N MET A 52 -14.69 3.74 -8.01
CA MET A 52 -14.45 3.06 -6.72
C MET A 52 -13.99 1.61 -6.90
N LEU A 53 -14.55 0.87 -7.87
CA LEU A 53 -14.12 -0.50 -8.18
C LEU A 53 -12.68 -0.53 -8.70
N LEU A 54 -12.32 0.37 -9.61
CA LEU A 54 -10.95 0.47 -10.12
C LEU A 54 -9.95 0.78 -9.01
N TYR A 55 -10.31 1.67 -8.09
CA TYR A 55 -9.51 1.95 -6.90
C TYR A 55 -9.30 0.72 -6.02
N PHE A 56 -10.38 -0.02 -5.72
CA PHE A 56 -10.30 -1.24 -4.93
C PHE A 56 -9.41 -2.29 -5.60
N ILE A 57 -9.60 -2.53 -6.90
CA ILE A 57 -8.77 -3.46 -7.67
C ILE A 57 -7.30 -3.02 -7.64
N TYR A 58 -7.03 -1.73 -7.82
CA TYR A 58 -5.68 -1.19 -7.82
C TYR A 58 -4.99 -1.37 -6.46
N THR A 59 -5.66 -1.09 -5.34
CA THR A 59 -5.08 -1.28 -3.99
C THR A 59 -4.78 -2.75 -3.69
N VAL A 60 -5.61 -3.68 -4.14
CA VAL A 60 -5.35 -5.13 -4.04
C VAL A 60 -4.16 -5.53 -4.90
N ILE A 61 -4.07 -5.05 -6.14
CA ILE A 61 -2.93 -5.33 -7.02
C ILE A 61 -1.64 -4.75 -6.45
N ALA A 62 -1.68 -3.52 -5.93
CA ALA A 62 -0.51 -2.88 -5.33
C ALA A 62 0.00 -3.67 -4.13
N SER A 63 -0.86 -4.01 -3.16
CA SER A 63 -0.48 -4.77 -1.96
C SER A 63 -0.01 -6.20 -2.24
N THR A 64 -0.60 -6.87 -3.23
CA THR A 64 -0.13 -8.20 -3.65
C THR A 64 1.21 -8.10 -4.39
N PHE A 65 1.39 -7.08 -5.23
CA PHE A 65 2.66 -6.81 -5.91
C PHE A 65 3.78 -6.46 -4.93
N THR A 66 3.54 -5.61 -3.91
CA THR A 66 4.55 -5.27 -2.90
C THR A 66 5.04 -6.53 -2.18
N THR A 67 4.10 -7.36 -1.71
CA THR A 67 4.41 -8.61 -1.00
C THR A 67 5.17 -9.60 -1.88
N LEU A 68 4.71 -9.82 -3.11
CA LEU A 68 5.37 -10.71 -4.06
C LEU A 68 6.77 -10.21 -4.44
N TYR A 69 6.92 -8.91 -4.67
CA TYR A 69 8.20 -8.32 -5.03
C TYR A 69 9.23 -8.46 -3.90
N ILE A 70 8.81 -8.24 -2.64
CA ILE A 70 9.66 -8.47 -1.46
C ILE A 70 10.09 -9.94 -1.39
N ALA A 71 9.18 -10.89 -1.63
CA ALA A 71 9.50 -12.31 -1.65
C ALA A 71 10.49 -12.69 -2.76
N ILE A 72 10.31 -12.17 -3.98
CA ILE A 72 11.23 -12.39 -5.11
C ILE A 72 12.60 -11.78 -4.83
N TYR A 73 12.64 -10.56 -4.26
CA TYR A 73 13.87 -9.91 -3.85
C TYR A 73 14.61 -10.74 -2.80
N PHE A 74 13.89 -11.22 -1.78
CA PHE A 74 14.46 -12.08 -0.75
C PHE A 74 15.04 -13.37 -1.35
N TYR A 75 14.30 -14.02 -2.24
CA TYR A 75 14.73 -15.27 -2.90
C TYR A 75 15.99 -15.05 -3.75
N LYS A 76 15.97 -14.07 -4.66
CA LYS A 76 17.11 -13.78 -5.54
C LYS A 76 18.37 -13.39 -4.77
N ASN A 77 18.21 -12.67 -3.67
CA ASN A 77 19.33 -12.07 -2.95
C ASN A 77 19.93 -13.01 -1.87
N LEU A 78 19.36 -14.21 -1.67
CA LEU A 78 19.86 -15.24 -0.75
C LEU A 78 20.18 -16.56 -1.46
N PHE A 79 19.34 -17.00 -2.39
CA PHE A 79 19.37 -18.37 -2.94
C PHE A 79 19.73 -18.43 -4.43
N SER A 80 20.05 -17.30 -5.05
CA SER A 80 20.52 -17.26 -6.45
C SER A 80 22.05 -17.10 -6.51
N ASP A 81 22.63 -17.02 -7.71
CA ASP A 81 24.06 -16.80 -7.93
C ASP A 81 24.55 -15.48 -7.30
N GLN A 82 23.65 -14.50 -7.19
CA GLN A 82 23.87 -13.24 -6.45
C GLN A 82 23.99 -13.47 -4.93
N GLY A 83 23.33 -14.51 -4.41
CA GLY A 83 23.42 -14.98 -3.04
C GLY A 83 24.81 -15.50 -2.68
N TYR A 84 25.47 -16.21 -3.60
CA TYR A 84 26.83 -16.72 -3.39
C TYR A 84 27.83 -15.59 -3.12
N LEU A 85 27.74 -14.49 -3.89
CA LEU A 85 28.58 -13.30 -3.70
C LEU A 85 28.25 -12.49 -2.43
N THR A 86 27.01 -12.58 -1.94
CA THR A 86 26.62 -11.87 -0.70
C THR A 86 26.97 -12.67 0.54
N LEU A 87 27.01 -14.00 0.47
CA LEU A 87 27.40 -14.89 1.56
C LEU A 87 28.92 -14.97 1.78
N THR A 88 29.74 -14.51 0.83
CA THR A 88 31.21 -14.44 0.99
C THR A 88 31.67 -13.20 1.75
N LEU A 89 30.80 -12.23 2.02
CA LEU A 89 31.12 -11.15 2.94
C LEU A 89 31.33 -11.72 4.36
N PRO A 90 32.26 -11.17 5.16
CA PRO A 90 32.52 -11.60 6.53
C PRO A 90 31.41 -11.13 7.48
N ALA A 91 30.18 -11.58 7.21
CA ALA A 91 28.98 -11.33 7.98
C ALA A 91 28.23 -12.65 8.18
N THR A 92 27.64 -12.82 9.36
CA THR A 92 26.96 -14.07 9.68
C THR A 92 25.73 -14.26 8.79
N PRO A 93 25.40 -15.49 8.35
CA PRO A 93 24.22 -15.74 7.52
C PRO A 93 22.92 -15.28 8.21
N PHE A 94 22.88 -15.36 9.54
CA PHE A 94 21.79 -14.81 10.34
C PHE A 94 21.63 -13.28 10.20
N GLN A 95 22.73 -12.53 10.13
CA GLN A 95 22.70 -11.09 9.87
C GLN A 95 22.18 -10.75 8.47
N HIS A 96 22.48 -11.57 7.45
CA HIS A 96 21.91 -11.41 6.11
C HIS A 96 20.40 -11.65 6.09
N LEU A 97 19.93 -12.68 6.80
CA LEU A 97 18.51 -13.00 6.93
C LEU A 97 17.75 -11.87 7.64
N MET A 98 18.21 -11.48 8.83
CA MET A 98 17.61 -10.42 9.65
C MET A 98 17.52 -9.09 8.91
N SER A 99 18.57 -8.71 8.17
CA SER A 99 18.59 -7.48 7.37
C SER A 99 17.43 -7.43 6.37
N LYS A 100 17.20 -8.52 5.63
CA LYS A 100 16.18 -8.58 4.58
C LYS A 100 14.77 -8.68 5.15
N THR A 101 14.58 -9.45 6.23
CA THR A 101 13.28 -9.54 6.91
C THR A 101 12.88 -8.21 7.52
N LEU A 102 13.81 -7.48 8.16
CA LEU A 102 13.52 -6.16 8.71
C LEU A 102 13.25 -5.12 7.61
N ALA A 103 14.00 -5.15 6.49
CA ALA A 103 13.79 -4.23 5.37
C ALA A 103 12.44 -4.48 4.68
N GLY A 104 12.09 -5.75 4.42
CA GLY A 104 10.80 -6.13 3.88
C GLY A 104 9.65 -5.80 4.85
N GLY A 105 9.82 -6.12 6.14
CA GLY A 105 8.83 -5.84 7.17
C GLY A 105 8.55 -4.35 7.38
N LEU A 106 9.57 -3.49 7.28
CA LEU A 106 9.35 -2.04 7.32
C LEU A 106 8.57 -1.54 6.09
N TRP A 107 8.83 -2.12 4.92
CA TRP A 107 8.09 -1.77 3.71
C TRP A 107 6.64 -2.25 3.74
N THR A 108 6.35 -3.42 4.31
CA THR A 108 4.97 -3.87 4.50
C THR A 108 4.24 -3.02 5.55
N LEU A 109 4.94 -2.54 6.59
CA LEU A 109 4.37 -1.55 7.53
C LEU A 109 4.05 -0.22 6.85
N ILE A 110 4.91 0.27 5.96
CA ILE A 110 4.66 1.49 5.19
C ILE A 110 3.45 1.29 4.26
N ASP A 111 3.36 0.16 3.55
CA ASP A 111 2.22 -0.17 2.67
C ASP A 111 0.91 -0.21 3.47
N LEU A 112 0.93 -0.83 4.67
CA LEU A 112 -0.20 -0.83 5.58
C LEU A 112 -0.62 0.59 5.98
N LEU A 113 0.33 1.47 6.31
CA LEU A 113 0.04 2.87 6.64
C LEU A 113 -0.56 3.63 5.45
N PHE A 114 -0.11 3.35 4.22
CA PHE A 114 -0.66 3.95 3.01
C PHE A 114 -2.11 3.55 2.78
N ILE A 115 -2.43 2.25 2.90
CA ILE A 115 -3.79 1.74 2.73
C ILE A 115 -4.73 2.30 3.82
N ASN A 116 -4.27 2.34 5.08
CA ASN A 116 -5.06 2.93 6.15
C ASN A 116 -5.24 4.44 5.96
N GLY A 117 -4.20 5.15 5.51
CA GLY A 117 -4.26 6.57 5.21
C GLY A 117 -5.24 6.89 4.08
N SER A 118 -5.25 6.09 3.01
CA SER A 118 -6.18 6.29 1.90
C SER A 118 -7.63 6.00 2.30
N LEU A 119 -7.88 4.99 3.14
CA LEU A 119 -9.20 4.74 3.72
C LEU A 119 -9.67 5.89 4.62
N LEU A 120 -8.77 6.46 5.43
CA LEU A 120 -9.09 7.59 6.31
C LEU A 120 -9.45 8.84 5.50
N LEU A 121 -8.73 9.11 4.41
CA LEU A 121 -9.07 10.21 3.48
C LEU A 121 -10.47 10.05 2.87
N ILE A 122 -10.84 8.83 2.49
CA ILE A 122 -12.18 8.54 1.98
C ILE A 122 -13.23 8.68 3.08
N TYR A 123 -12.94 8.19 4.29
CA TYR A 123 -13.85 8.32 5.44
C TYR A 123 -14.14 9.78 5.81
N PHE A 124 -13.13 10.64 5.75
CA PHE A 124 -13.29 12.07 6.02
C PHE A 124 -14.08 12.80 4.91
N SER A 125 -14.36 12.16 3.78
CA SER A 125 -15.22 12.75 2.77
C SER A 125 -16.64 12.94 3.32
N SER A 126 -17.20 14.14 3.07
CA SER A 126 -18.52 14.54 3.56
C SER A 126 -19.65 13.62 3.08
N THR A 127 -19.46 12.94 1.94
CA THR A 127 -20.38 11.94 1.39
C THR A 127 -20.58 10.76 2.34
N VAL A 128 -19.48 10.20 2.89
CA VAL A 128 -19.54 9.02 3.77
C VAL A 128 -20.14 9.38 5.12
N GLN A 129 -19.79 10.56 5.67
CA GLN A 129 -20.36 11.04 6.93
C GLN A 129 -21.89 11.24 6.81
N LYS A 130 -22.37 11.84 5.71
CA LYS A 130 -23.80 12.00 5.47
C LYS A 130 -24.52 10.65 5.36
N ALA A 131 -23.92 9.67 4.69
CA ALA A 131 -24.48 8.33 4.54
C ALA A 131 -24.58 7.55 5.87
N LEU A 132 -23.59 7.70 6.76
CA LEU A 132 -23.64 7.07 8.09
C LEU A 132 -24.71 7.69 8.98
N LEU A 133 -24.81 9.03 8.97
CA LEU A 133 -25.80 9.77 9.76
C LEU A 133 -27.25 9.49 9.29
N THR A 134 -27.49 9.33 7.98
CA THR A 134 -28.81 8.91 7.47
C THR A 134 -29.14 7.46 7.82
N SER A 135 -28.13 6.58 7.91
CA SER A 135 -28.31 5.20 8.38
C SER A 135 -28.74 5.14 9.84
N GLU A 136 -28.13 5.96 10.70
CA GLU A 136 -28.51 6.05 12.13
C GLU A 136 -29.92 6.64 12.30
N ALA A 137 -30.29 7.65 11.50
CA ALA A 137 -31.62 8.24 11.53
C ALA A 137 -32.72 7.26 11.07
N GLY A 138 -32.42 6.37 10.11
CA GLY A 138 -33.35 5.34 9.64
C GLY A 138 -33.64 4.24 10.67
N CYS A 139 -32.69 3.93 11.56
CA CYS A 139 -32.91 2.99 12.66
C CYS A 139 -33.81 3.57 13.77
N LEU A 140 -33.82 4.89 13.98
CA LEU A 140 -34.62 5.53 15.02
C LEU A 140 -36.07 5.83 14.60
N SER A 141 -36.37 5.90 13.30
CA SER A 141 -37.77 6.09 12.82
C SER A 141 -38.54 4.78 12.65
N GLY A 142 -37.91 3.64 12.89
CA GLY A 142 -38.50 2.29 12.78
C GLY A 142 -38.93 1.65 14.10
N ILE A 143 -38.80 2.37 15.22
CA ILE A 143 -39.27 1.99 16.57
C ILE A 143 -40.41 2.93 16.95
#